data_AF-A0A2W0CEU2-F1
#
_entry.id   AF-A0A2W0CEU2-F1
#
_cell.length_a   1.000
_cell.length_b   1.000
_cell.length_c   1.000
_cell.angle_alpha   90.00
_cell.angle_beta   90.00
_cell.angle_gamma   90.00
#
_symmetry.space_group_name_H-M   'P 1'
#
loop_
_entity.id
_entity.type
_entity.pdbx_description
1 polymer ?
#
loop_
_entity_poly.entity_id
_entity_poly.type
_entity_poly.pdbx_seq_one_letter_code
_entity_poly.pdbx_strand_id
1 'polypeptide(L)'
;MSQVRLSIPVGMLVENVLTSGEPIEVIIDRLHRKDLAPLRSKLKEPTMDLEERLQTAEEAGEDWAEAIRSGYEFKFFAYQRAETSAGLSV
;
A
#
# COMPACT_ATOMS: atom_id res chain seq x y z
N MET A 1 20.14 -3.03 -2.80
CA MET A 1 19.09 -2.81 -1.78
C MET A 1 17.83 -3.47 -2.31
N SER A 2 17.13 -4.27 -1.51
CA SER A 2 15.86 -4.88 -1.91
C SER A 2 14.78 -3.79 -1.92
N GLN A 3 14.15 -3.56 -3.07
CA GLN A 3 13.06 -2.61 -3.22
C GLN A 3 11.85 -3.06 -2.37
N VAL A 4 11.19 -2.13 -1.68
CA VAL A 4 9.99 -2.42 -0.88
C VAL A 4 8.92 -3.01 -1.78
N ARG A 5 8.21 -4.04 -1.30
CA ARG A 5 7.12 -4.67 -2.04
C ARG A 5 5.80 -4.45 -1.34
N LEU A 6 4.87 -3.80 -2.02
CA LEU A 6 3.55 -3.48 -1.49
C LEU A 6 2.46 -4.29 -2.18
N SER A 7 1.45 -4.67 -1.42
CA SER A 7 0.15 -5.07 -1.96
C SER A 7 -0.53 -3.89 -2.66
N ILE A 8 -1.52 -4.18 -3.52
CA ILE A 8 -2.26 -3.12 -4.22
C ILE A 8 -2.90 -2.11 -3.23
N PRO A 9 -3.59 -2.53 -2.14
CA PRO A 9 -4.20 -1.58 -1.22
C PRO A 9 -3.19 -0.61 -0.58
N VAL A 10 -2.00 -1.10 -0.22
CA VAL A 10 -0.95 -0.28 0.43
C VAL A 10 -0.19 0.58 -0.58
N GLY A 11 0.05 0.08 -1.80
CA GLY A 11 0.60 0.94 -2.86
C GLY A 11 -0.35 2.08 -3.22
N MET A 12 -1.65 1.82 -3.29
CA MET A 12 -2.66 2.87 -3.51
C MET A 12 -2.70 3.90 -2.37
N LEU A 13 -2.43 3.50 -1.12
CA LEU A 13 -2.24 4.43 -0.01
C LEU A 13 -1.05 5.36 -0.28
N VAL A 14 0.11 4.80 -0.65
CA VAL A 14 1.34 5.56 -0.98
C VAL A 14 1.08 6.55 -2.10
N GLU A 15 0.49 6.10 -3.21
CA GLU A 15 0.16 6.96 -4.35
C GLU A 15 -0.74 8.12 -3.93
N ASN A 16 -1.79 7.85 -3.15
CA ASN A 16 -2.73 8.87 -2.74
C ASN A 16 -2.09 9.91 -1.82
N VAL A 17 -1.32 9.49 -0.81
CA VAL A 17 -0.69 10.44 0.14
C VAL A 17 0.37 11.32 -0.53
N LEU A 18 1.08 10.79 -1.54
CA LEU A 18 2.04 11.57 -2.34
C LEU A 18 1.36 12.69 -3.16
N THR A 19 0.06 12.59 -3.45
CA THR A 19 -0.68 13.68 -4.11
C THR A 19 -0.89 14.91 -3.25
N SER A 20 -0.68 14.82 -1.93
CA SER A 20 -0.92 15.93 -0.99
C SER A 20 -0.01 17.15 -1.22
N GLY A 21 1.14 16.96 -1.88
CA GLY A 21 2.17 17.98 -2.05
C GLY A 21 2.93 18.34 -0.77
N GLU A 22 2.67 17.64 0.34
CA GLU A 22 3.41 17.82 1.59
C GLU A 22 4.82 17.23 1.52
N PRO A 23 5.78 17.74 2.31
CA PRO A 23 7.09 17.12 2.43
C PRO A 23 6.99 15.65 2.87
N ILE A 24 7.83 14.77 2.33
CA ILE A 24 7.82 13.32 2.61
C ILE A 24 7.77 13.01 4.10
N GLU A 25 8.66 13.61 4.90
CA GLU A 25 8.70 13.32 6.34
C GLU A 25 7.48 13.87 7.10
N VAL A 26 6.81 14.90 6.57
CA VAL A 26 5.54 15.40 7.13
C VAL A 26 4.41 14.39 6.85
N ILE A 27 4.38 13.79 5.66
CA ILE A 27 3.43 12.73 5.34
C ILE A 27 3.63 11.55 6.30
N ILE A 28 4.88 11.08 6.43
CA ILE A 28 5.23 9.91 7.25
C ILE A 28 4.90 10.14 8.73
N ASP A 29 5.29 11.29 9.30
CA ASP A 29 4.99 11.62 10.71
C ASP A 29 3.47 11.65 10.98
N ARG A 30 2.68 12.21 10.06
CA ARG A 30 1.21 12.26 10.18
C ARG A 30 0.58 10.87 10.12
N LEU A 31 1.03 10.02 9.20
CA LEU A 31 0.54 8.64 9.08
C LEU A 31 0.86 7.83 10.35
N HIS A 32 2.08 7.95 10.89
CA HIS A 32 2.45 7.30 12.15
C HIS A 32 1.60 7.77 13.35
N ARG A 33 1.35 9.07 13.44
CA ARG A 33 0.54 9.66 14.52
C ARG A 33 -0.96 9.46 14.34
N LYS A 34 -1.39 8.93 13.19
CA LYS A 34 -2.80 8.88 12.76
C LYS A 34 -3.47 10.27 12.76
N ASP A 35 -2.68 11.33 12.56
CA ASP A 35 -3.18 12.72 12.39
C ASP A 35 -3.51 12.98 10.91
N LEU A 36 -4.62 12.39 10.46
CA LEU A 36 -4.96 12.27 9.04
C LEU A 36 -5.76 13.46 8.50
N ALA A 37 -6.45 14.21 9.36
CA ALA A 37 -7.34 15.29 8.93
C ALA A 37 -6.63 16.35 8.06
N PRO A 38 -5.38 16.76 8.36
CA PRO A 38 -4.66 17.74 7.54
C PRO A 38 -4.22 17.20 6.17
N LEU A 39 -4.03 15.88 6.05
CA LEU A 39 -3.74 15.24 4.76
C LEU A 39 -5.00 15.16 3.91
N ARG A 40 -6.14 14.77 4.50
CA ARG A 40 -7.40 14.47 3.78
C ARG A 40 -7.84 15.57 2.82
N SER A 41 -7.72 16.85 3.19
CA SER A 41 -8.14 17.97 2.33
C SER A 41 -7.23 18.22 1.11
N LYS A 42 -6.07 17.56 1.07
CA LYS A 42 -5.04 17.73 0.02
C LYS A 42 -4.92 16.49 -0.87
N LEU A 43 -5.54 15.37 -0.50
CA LEU A 43 -5.49 14.14 -1.27
C LEU A 43 -6.30 14.25 -2.55
N LYS A 44 -5.82 13.60 -3.61
CA LYS A 44 -6.59 13.39 -4.83
C LYS A 44 -7.81 12.50 -4.60
N GLU A 45 -7.69 11.49 -3.72
CA GLU A 45 -8.80 10.63 -3.29
C GLU A 45 -9.07 10.82 -1.78
N PRO A 46 -9.79 11.88 -1.38
CA PRO A 46 -10.01 12.22 0.04
C PRO A 46 -10.93 11.24 0.77
N THR A 47 -11.74 10.48 0.03
CA THR A 47 -12.67 9.48 0.56
C THR A 47 -12.01 8.12 0.82
N MET A 48 -10.72 7.95 0.50
CA MET A 48 -9.98 6.74 0.83
C MET A 48 -9.97 6.52 2.34
N ASP A 49 -10.21 5.29 2.76
CA ASP A 49 -10.06 4.89 4.15
C ASP A 49 -8.57 4.64 4.46
N LEU A 50 -7.86 5.69 4.85
CA LEU A 50 -6.43 5.61 5.17
C LEU A 50 -6.17 4.70 6.38
N GLU A 51 -7.11 4.60 7.33
CA GLU A 51 -6.93 3.78 8.52
C GLU A 51 -6.98 2.30 8.17
N GLU A 52 -7.96 1.89 7.35
CA GLU A 52 -8.04 0.55 6.79
C GLU A 52 -6.75 0.17 6.03
N ARG A 53 -6.21 1.09 5.22
CA ARG A 53 -4.98 0.82 4.45
C ARG A 53 -3.73 0.74 5.31
N LEU A 54 -3.61 1.59 6.34
CA LEU A 54 -2.53 1.50 7.32
C LEU A 54 -2.60 0.19 8.10
N GLN A 55 -3.81 -0.23 8.50
CA GLN A 55 -4.05 -1.52 9.15
C GLN A 55 -3.65 -2.69 8.24
N THR A 56 -4.05 -2.65 6.97
CA THR A 56 -3.64 -3.65 5.97
C THR A 56 -2.12 -3.76 5.86
N ALA A 57 -1.41 -2.63 5.88
CA ALA A 57 0.04 -2.61 5.81
C ALA A 57 0.69 -3.22 7.06
N GLU A 58 0.16 -2.92 8.25
CA GLU A 58 0.60 -3.51 9.52
C GLU A 58 0.43 -5.03 9.52
N GLU A 59 -0.75 -5.52 9.13
CA GLU A 59 -1.06 -6.96 9.05
C GLU A 59 -0.19 -7.70 8.03
N ALA A 60 0.12 -7.06 6.90
CA ALA A 60 0.94 -7.63 5.84
C ALA A 60 2.46 -7.46 6.06
N GLY A 61 2.88 -6.73 7.11
CA GLY A 61 4.28 -6.39 7.38
C GLY A 61 4.91 -5.55 6.27
N GLU A 62 4.14 -4.64 5.66
CA GLU A 62 4.54 -3.84 4.50
C GLU A 62 5.05 -2.45 4.93
N ASP A 63 6.30 -2.14 4.58
CA ASP A 63 6.95 -0.88 4.95
C ASP A 63 6.55 0.28 4.01
N TRP A 64 5.35 0.81 4.22
CA TRP A 64 4.85 1.96 3.47
C TRP A 64 5.70 3.22 3.68
N ALA A 65 6.40 3.37 4.81
CA ALA A 65 7.21 4.56 5.08
C ALA A 65 8.48 4.56 4.22
N GLU A 66 9.16 3.43 4.11
CA GLU A 66 10.28 3.28 3.19
C GLU A 66 9.84 3.35 1.73
N ALA A 67 8.65 2.83 1.39
CA ALA A 67 8.09 2.97 0.06
C ALA A 67 7.88 4.43 -0.37
N ILE A 68 7.43 5.30 0.56
CA ILE A 68 7.30 6.75 0.30
C ILE A 68 8.68 7.39 0.04
N ARG A 69 9.73 6.97 0.76
CA ARG A 69 11.09 7.54 0.63
C ARG A 69 11.82 7.09 -0.62
N SER A 70 11.73 5.80 -0.92
CA SER A 70 12.65 5.12 -1.83
C SER A 70 11.95 4.47 -3.03
N GLY A 71 10.62 4.56 -3.10
CA GLY A 71 9.80 3.87 -4.10
C GLY A 71 9.55 2.39 -3.74
N TYR A 72 8.71 1.74 -4.54
CA TYR A 72 8.28 0.37 -4.28
C TYR A 72 7.98 -0.41 -5.58
N GLU A 73 7.80 -1.72 -5.46
CA GLU A 73 7.21 -2.59 -6.48
C GLU A 73 5.89 -3.18 -5.96
N PHE A 74 4.95 -3.46 -6.85
CA PHE A 74 3.78 -4.24 -6.46
C PHE A 74 4.12 -5.71 -6.29
N LYS A 75 3.54 -6.34 -5.26
CA LYS A 75 3.50 -7.79 -5.13
C LYS A 75 2.64 -8.36 -6.27
N PHE A 76 3.27 -8.99 -7.25
CA PHE A 76 2.55 -9.75 -8.27
C PHE A 76 2.09 -11.08 -7.67
N PHE A 77 0.78 -11.30 -7.62
CA PHE A 77 0.25 -12.64 -7.37
C PHE A 77 0.54 -13.50 -8.61
N ALA A 78 1.47 -14.45 -8.51
CA ALA A 78 1.53 -15.52 -9.48
C ALA A 78 0.24 -16.33 -9.33
N TYR A 79 -0.66 -16.25 -10.33
CA TYR A 79 -1.81 -17.12 -10.44
C TYR A 79 -1.27 -18.56 -10.59
N GLN A 80 -1.09 -19.29 -9.48
CA GLN A 80 -0.83 -20.72 -9.57
C GLN A 80 -2.16 -21.36 -9.97
N ARG A 81 -2.27 -21.70 -11.26
CA ARG A 81 -3.32 -22.57 -11.78
C ARG A 81 -3.26 -23.85 -10.96
N ALA A 82 -4.31 -24.12 -10.17
CA ALA A 82 -4.52 -25.47 -9.67
C ALA A 82 -4.60 -26.39 -10.89
N GLU A 83 -3.59 -27.24 -11.08
CA GLU A 83 -3.68 -28.34 -12.03
C GLU A 83 -4.74 -29.30 -11.49
N THR A 84 -5.97 -29.16 -11.98
CA THR A 84 -6.98 -30.19 -11.79
C THR A 84 -6.51 -31.42 -12.57
N SER A 85 -5.88 -32.36 -11.89
CA SER A 85 -5.64 -33.71 -12.38
C SER A 85 -6.98 -34.42 -12.54
N ALA A 86 -7.66 -34.18 -13.67
CA ALA A 86 -8.76 -35.01 -14.12
C ALA A 86 -8.16 -36.29 -14.72
N GLY A 87 -7.85 -37.25 -13.85
CA GLY A 87 -7.74 -38.65 -14.25
C GLY A 87 -9.12 -39.14 -14.67
N LEU A 88 -9.39 -39.13 -15.97
CA LEU A 88 -10.47 -39.90 -16.58
C LEU A 88 -9.82 -41.11 -17.26
N SER A 89 -9.73 -42.19 -16.48
CA SER A 89 -9.73 -43.54 -17.04
C SER A 89 -11.18 -43.93 -17.30
N VAL A 90 -11.56 -44.07 -18.57
CA VAL A 90 -12.48 -45.12 -19.06
C VAL A 90 -12.01 -45.54 -20.44
#